data_AF-A0A382T7R0-F1
#
_entry.id   AF-A0A382T7R0-F1
#
_cell.length_a   1.000
_cell.length_b   1.000
_cell.length_c   1.000
_cell.angle_alpha   90.00
_cell.angle_beta   90.00
_cell.angle_gamma   90.00
#
_symmetry.space_group_name_H-M   'P 1'
#
loop_
_entity.id
_entity.type
_entity.pdbx_description
1 polymer ?
#
loop_
_entity_poly.entity_id
_entity_poly.type
_entity_poly.pdbx_seq_one_letter_code
_entity_poly.pdbx_strand_id
1 'polypeptide(L)'
;VTKILCYNDSYLREFDATVVMETPTGVVLDQTAFYPGGGGQPCDTGRLFDQETVYTIGKVSREDGNYVHRIEDGPMPQIGASVRGEIDWKRRYQLMRTHTALHTLCGIVWQEYGAKVTGGDMKPLSARMDFELERMTANFASEIEKTVNRELISAHPVVVKTFPRKEA
;
A
#
# COMPACT_ATOMS: atom_id res chain seq x y z
N VAL A 1 -15.55 12.56 -4.75
CA VAL A 1 -14.88 11.42 -4.07
C VAL A 1 -13.78 10.95 -4.98
N THR A 2 -12.54 10.86 -4.51
CA THR A 2 -11.40 10.39 -5.32
C THR A 2 -11.53 8.90 -5.63
N LYS A 3 -11.36 8.52 -6.89
CA LYS A 3 -11.30 7.11 -7.32
C LYS A 3 -9.90 6.54 -7.10
N ILE A 4 -9.79 5.50 -6.27
CA ILE A 4 -8.51 4.81 -6.03
C ILE A 4 -8.31 3.70 -7.08
N LEU A 5 -7.37 3.91 -8.00
CA LEU A 5 -7.16 3.03 -9.16
C LEU A 5 -6.44 1.73 -8.78
N CYS A 6 -5.52 1.79 -7.81
CA CYS A 6 -4.66 0.66 -7.44
C CYS A 6 -5.39 -0.53 -6.80
N TYR A 7 -6.66 -0.35 -6.39
CA TYR A 7 -7.51 -1.42 -5.89
C TYR A 7 -8.00 -2.37 -7.00
N ASN A 8 -8.05 -1.89 -8.24
CA ASN A 8 -8.40 -2.72 -9.40
C ASN A 8 -7.15 -3.21 -10.15
N ASP A 9 -6.12 -2.36 -10.22
CA ASP A 9 -4.84 -2.70 -10.84
C ASP A 9 -3.67 -2.25 -9.97
N SER A 10 -3.13 -3.16 -9.18
CA SER A 10 -1.99 -2.88 -8.29
C SER A 10 -0.67 -2.65 -9.03
N TYR A 11 -0.60 -2.96 -10.32
CA TYR A 11 0.59 -2.77 -11.17
C TYR A 11 0.56 -1.47 -11.98
N LEU A 12 -0.55 -0.71 -11.91
CA LEU A 12 -0.63 0.62 -12.50
C LEU A 12 0.40 1.55 -11.85
N ARG A 13 1.31 2.09 -12.67
CA ARG A 13 2.44 2.93 -12.23
C ARG A 13 2.23 4.41 -12.52
N GLU A 14 1.49 4.67 -13.58
CA GLU A 14 1.23 6.00 -14.11
C GLU A 14 -0.26 6.15 -14.35
N PHE A 15 -0.76 7.38 -14.23
CA PHE A 15 -2.17 7.70 -14.45
C PHE A 15 -2.32 9.19 -14.77
N ASP A 16 -3.41 9.55 -15.42
CA ASP A 16 -3.83 10.95 -15.57
C ASP A 16 -4.94 11.28 -14.57
N ALA A 17 -4.93 12.52 -14.08
CA ALA A 17 -5.93 13.02 -13.14
C ALA A 17 -6.14 14.53 -13.29
N THR A 18 -7.20 15.03 -12.68
CA THR A 18 -7.47 16.46 -12.55
C THR A 18 -7.41 16.87 -11.08
N VAL A 19 -6.77 18.02 -10.82
CA VAL A 19 -6.76 18.63 -9.48
C VAL A 19 -8.16 19.16 -9.17
N VAL A 20 -8.79 18.66 -8.12
CA VAL A 20 -10.15 19.06 -7.73
C VAL A 20 -10.19 19.97 -6.51
N MET A 21 -9.11 20.01 -5.72
CA MET A 21 -8.99 20.86 -4.54
C MET A 21 -7.52 21.11 -4.22
N GLU A 22 -7.22 22.33 -3.80
CA GLU A 22 -5.94 22.70 -3.20
C GLU A 22 -6.08 22.72 -1.67
N THR A 23 -5.01 22.34 -0.98
CA THR A 23 -4.89 22.38 0.48
C THR A 23 -3.58 23.06 0.87
N PRO A 24 -3.41 23.51 2.13
CA PRO A 24 -2.14 24.11 2.56
C PRO A 24 -0.91 23.21 2.42
N THR A 25 -1.08 21.88 2.27
CA THR A 25 0.03 20.92 2.24
C THR A 25 0.11 20.10 0.96
N GLY A 26 -0.78 20.31 -0.01
CA GLY A 26 -0.89 19.44 -1.17
C GLY A 26 -2.21 19.59 -1.92
N VAL A 27 -2.55 18.59 -2.73
CA VAL A 27 -3.73 18.61 -3.59
C VAL A 27 -4.59 17.35 -3.51
N VAL A 28 -5.87 17.48 -3.81
CA VAL A 28 -6.80 16.37 -3.99
C VAL A 28 -7.03 16.17 -5.48
N LEU A 29 -7.00 14.92 -5.91
CA LEU A 29 -7.23 14.51 -7.30
C LEU A 29 -8.61 13.83 -7.43
N ASP A 30 -9.19 13.88 -8.63
CA ASP A 30 -10.41 13.13 -8.96
C ASP A 30 -10.17 11.60 -8.96
N GLN A 31 -8.97 11.17 -9.34
CA GLN A 31 -8.52 9.79 -9.28
C GLN A 31 -7.02 9.68 -8.98
N THR A 32 -6.59 8.55 -8.43
CA THR A 32 -5.18 8.33 -8.09
C THR A 32 -4.76 6.87 -8.09
N ALA A 33 -3.55 6.59 -8.58
CA ALA A 33 -2.90 5.29 -8.40
C ALA A 33 -2.01 5.22 -7.15
N PHE A 34 -1.80 6.35 -6.44
CA PHE A 34 -1.08 6.36 -5.17
C PHE A 34 -1.91 5.63 -4.11
N TYR A 35 -1.34 4.60 -3.50
CA TYR A 35 -1.96 3.92 -2.37
C TYR A 35 -1.90 4.85 -1.15
N PRO A 36 -3.04 5.18 -0.51
CA PRO A 36 -3.10 6.16 0.57
C PRO A 36 -2.52 5.66 1.90
N GLY A 37 -2.07 4.41 1.97
CA GLY A 37 -1.72 3.75 3.22
C GLY A 37 -2.93 3.08 3.88
N GLY A 38 -2.66 2.25 4.87
CA GLY A 38 -3.68 1.55 5.66
C GLY A 38 -3.28 0.11 5.98
N GLY A 39 -3.82 -0.42 7.09
CA GLY A 39 -3.55 -1.81 7.51
C GLY A 39 -2.07 -2.08 7.84
N GLY A 40 -1.31 -1.07 8.27
CA GLY A 40 0.13 -1.16 8.51
C GLY A 40 0.99 -0.94 7.25
N GLN A 41 0.43 -0.96 6.04
CA GLN A 41 1.18 -0.62 4.83
C GLN A 41 1.34 0.91 4.72
N PRO A 42 2.58 1.42 4.58
CA PRO A 42 2.85 2.82 4.30
C PRO A 42 2.18 3.28 3.00
N CYS A 43 1.88 4.58 2.93
CA CYS A 43 1.44 5.18 1.68
C CYS A 43 2.56 5.16 0.63
N ASP A 44 2.13 5.37 -0.60
CA ASP A 44 3.02 5.63 -1.71
C ASP A 44 3.62 7.03 -1.68
N THR A 45 4.71 7.15 -2.43
CA THR A 45 5.43 8.38 -2.79
C THR A 45 5.60 8.41 -4.30
N GLY A 46 6.00 9.54 -4.87
CA GLY A 46 6.19 9.66 -6.32
C GLY A 46 6.14 11.09 -6.79
N ARG A 47 5.61 11.31 -7.99
CA ARG A 47 5.58 12.62 -8.64
C ARG A 47 4.26 12.89 -9.33
N LEU A 48 3.86 14.16 -9.37
CA LEU A 48 2.89 14.68 -10.32
C LEU A 48 3.61 15.57 -11.32
N PHE A 49 3.15 15.57 -12.56
CA PHE A 49 3.66 16.39 -13.65
C PHE A 49 2.50 17.21 -14.20
N ASP A 50 2.67 18.52 -14.30
CA ASP A 50 1.86 19.34 -15.19
C ASP A 50 2.72 19.79 -16.40
N GLN A 51 2.25 20.75 -17.19
CA GLN A 51 2.96 21.17 -18.40
C GLN A 51 4.33 21.82 -18.12
N GLU A 52 4.54 22.39 -16.94
CA GLU A 52 5.69 23.26 -16.66
C GLU A 52 6.48 22.81 -15.43
N THR A 53 5.88 21.99 -14.56
CA THR A 53 6.33 21.73 -13.21
C THR A 53 6.27 20.25 -12.85
N VAL A 54 7.23 19.82 -12.04
CA VAL A 54 7.24 18.49 -11.40
C VAL A 54 7.06 18.70 -9.91
N TYR A 55 6.05 18.02 -9.34
CA TYR A 55 5.73 18.07 -7.93
C TYR A 55 6.12 16.76 -7.26
N THR A 56 6.97 16.81 -6.24
CA THR A 56 7.33 15.63 -5.45
C THR A 56 6.25 15.32 -4.43
N ILE A 57 5.68 14.11 -4.51
CA ILE A 57 4.68 13.61 -3.57
C ILE A 57 5.38 12.77 -2.49
N GLY A 58 5.56 13.36 -1.31
CA GLY A 58 6.21 12.71 -0.17
C GLY A 58 5.25 11.84 0.67
N LYS A 59 3.95 12.08 0.57
CA LYS A 59 2.92 11.34 1.33
C LYS A 59 1.55 11.48 0.71
N VAL A 60 0.71 10.46 0.88
CA VAL A 60 -0.74 10.59 0.75
C VAL A 60 -1.37 10.42 2.12
N SER A 61 -2.20 11.37 2.53
CA SER A 61 -2.91 11.38 3.81
C SER A 61 -4.41 11.52 3.63
N ARG A 62 -5.17 11.02 4.59
CA ARG A 62 -6.61 11.26 4.67
C ARG A 62 -6.86 12.45 5.58
N GLU A 63 -7.37 13.54 5.02
CA GLU A 63 -7.64 14.81 5.72
C GLU A 63 -9.06 15.26 5.39
N ASP A 64 -9.89 15.44 6.41
CA ASP A 64 -11.32 15.82 6.26
C ASP A 64 -12.08 14.99 5.22
N GLY A 65 -11.77 13.69 5.15
CA GLY A 65 -12.39 12.75 4.22
C GLY A 65 -11.79 12.72 2.81
N ASN A 66 -10.82 13.57 2.49
CA ASN A 66 -10.13 13.64 1.20
C ASN A 66 -8.77 12.94 1.22
N TYR A 67 -8.32 12.47 0.06
CA TYR A 67 -6.96 11.96 -0.12
C TYR A 67 -6.05 13.09 -0.60
N VAL A 68 -5.30 13.67 0.33
CA VAL A 68 -4.38 14.77 0.07
C VAL A 68 -3.02 14.20 -0.34
N HIS A 69 -2.59 14.54 -1.56
CA HIS A 69 -1.27 14.24 -2.08
C HIS A 69 -0.35 15.38 -1.66
N ARG A 70 0.44 15.14 -0.61
CA ARG A 70 1.29 16.17 -0.02
C ARG A 70 2.48 16.47 -0.91
N ILE A 71 2.60 17.73 -1.31
CA ILE A 71 3.70 18.23 -2.13
C ILE A 71 4.79 18.70 -1.17
N GLU A 72 6.01 18.20 -1.35
CA GLU A 72 7.12 18.49 -0.41
C GLU A 72 7.53 19.96 -0.46
N ASP A 73 7.68 20.52 -1.65
CA ASP A 73 8.10 21.90 -1.89
C ASP A 73 7.51 22.44 -3.20
N GLY A 74 7.40 23.77 -3.30
CA GLY A 74 6.97 24.47 -4.51
C GLY A 74 5.50 24.92 -4.50
N PRO A 75 5.05 25.57 -5.60
CA PRO A 75 3.65 25.98 -5.73
C PRO A 75 2.73 24.76 -5.82
N MET A 76 1.45 24.93 -5.52
CA MET A 76 0.45 23.89 -5.77
C MET A 76 -0.02 23.98 -7.22
N PRO A 77 -0.30 22.85 -7.90
CA PRO A 77 -0.96 22.89 -9.19
C PRO A 77 -2.37 23.46 -9.03
N GLN A 78 -2.80 24.25 -10.02
CA GLN A 78 -4.10 24.93 -9.96
C GLN A 78 -5.26 23.94 -9.98
N ILE A 79 -6.36 24.30 -9.30
CA ILE A 79 -7.62 23.56 -9.41
C ILE A 79 -8.07 23.56 -10.89
N GLY A 80 -8.41 22.38 -11.40
CA GLY A 80 -8.74 22.14 -12.80
C GLY A 80 -7.56 21.76 -13.69
N ALA A 81 -6.32 21.84 -13.18
CA ALA A 81 -5.15 21.40 -13.94
C ALA A 81 -5.18 19.89 -14.20
N SER A 82 -4.82 19.50 -15.42
CA SER A 82 -4.56 18.12 -15.78
C SER A 82 -3.13 17.76 -15.38
N VAL A 83 -2.98 16.67 -14.63
CA VAL A 83 -1.68 16.19 -14.14
C VAL A 83 -1.49 14.72 -14.50
N ARG A 84 -0.27 14.35 -14.88
CA ARG A 84 0.17 12.95 -14.95
C ARG A 84 0.80 12.57 -13.61
N GLY A 85 0.36 11.50 -12.98
CA GLY A 85 0.97 10.94 -11.79
C GLY A 85 1.88 9.77 -12.11
N GLU A 86 3.00 9.66 -11.40
CA GLU A 86 3.95 8.55 -11.48
C GLU A 86 4.33 8.14 -10.06
N ILE A 87 3.98 6.91 -9.65
CA ILE A 87 4.34 6.40 -8.32
C ILE A 87 5.82 5.97 -8.31
N ASP A 88 6.47 6.04 -7.15
CA ASP A 88 7.76 5.38 -6.93
C ASP A 88 7.56 3.86 -7.00
N TRP A 89 7.70 3.33 -8.22
CA TRP A 89 7.43 1.92 -8.50
C TRP A 89 8.36 0.99 -7.72
N LYS A 90 9.61 1.38 -7.50
CA LYS A 90 10.56 0.57 -6.74
C LYS A 90 10.07 0.41 -5.31
N ARG A 91 9.67 1.51 -4.67
CA ARG A 91 9.07 1.48 -3.33
C ARG A 91 7.78 0.67 -3.31
N ARG A 92 6.83 0.96 -4.21
CA ARG A 92 5.54 0.25 -4.29
C ARG A 92 5.73 -1.26 -4.43
N TYR A 93 6.59 -1.69 -5.34
CA TYR A 93 6.81 -3.11 -5.59
C TYR A 93 7.48 -3.81 -4.40
N GLN A 94 8.42 -3.14 -3.73
CA GLN A 94 8.99 -3.66 -2.48
C GLN A 94 7.92 -3.80 -1.38
N LEU A 95 7.01 -2.84 -1.24
CA LEU A 95 5.88 -2.93 -0.32
C LEU A 95 4.93 -4.08 -0.68
N MET A 96 4.58 -4.24 -1.96
CA MET A 96 3.74 -5.36 -2.42
C MET A 96 4.35 -6.72 -2.07
N ARG A 97 5.67 -6.88 -2.29
CA ARG A 97 6.40 -8.09 -1.93
C ARG A 97 6.37 -8.35 -0.43
N THR A 98 6.64 -7.32 0.38
CA THR A 98 6.59 -7.43 1.84
C THR A 98 5.18 -7.79 2.33
N HIS A 99 4.13 -7.16 1.79
CA HIS A 99 2.76 -7.41 2.21
C HIS A 99 2.31 -8.83 1.84
N THR A 100 2.65 -9.31 0.64
CA THR A 100 2.36 -10.69 0.23
C THR A 100 3.08 -11.71 1.12
N ALA A 101 4.33 -11.44 1.50
CA ALA A 101 5.07 -12.28 2.44
C ALA A 101 4.41 -12.29 3.83
N LEU A 102 3.90 -11.15 4.30
CA LEU A 102 3.16 -11.05 5.56
C LEU A 102 1.85 -11.85 5.54
N HIS A 103 1.11 -11.83 4.44
CA HIS A 103 -0.08 -12.68 4.30
C HIS A 103 0.27 -14.18 4.31
N THR A 104 1.38 -14.54 3.67
CA THR A 104 1.88 -15.93 3.66
C THR A 104 2.24 -16.38 5.08
N LEU A 105 3.01 -15.56 5.80
CA LEU A 105 3.36 -15.79 7.21
C LEU A 105 2.12 -15.92 8.09
N CYS A 106 1.17 -14.99 7.96
CA CYS A 106 -0.08 -15.00 8.71
C CYS A 106 -0.89 -16.28 8.47
N GLY A 107 -1.01 -16.71 7.20
CA GLY A 107 -1.72 -17.93 6.84
C GLY A 107 -1.08 -19.19 7.44
N ILE A 108 0.25 -19.27 7.43
CA ILE A 108 1.00 -20.40 8.01
C ILE A 108 0.87 -20.44 9.52
N VAL A 109 1.07 -19.30 10.20
CA VAL A 109 0.93 -19.22 11.67
C VAL A 109 -0.49 -19.56 12.11
N TRP A 110 -1.51 -19.12 11.36
CA TRP A 110 -2.88 -19.51 11.61
C TRP A 110 -3.10 -21.03 11.42
N GLN A 111 -2.62 -21.60 10.31
CA GLN A 111 -2.77 -23.04 10.01
C GLN A 111 -2.08 -23.94 11.03
N GLU A 112 -0.85 -23.61 11.44
CA GLU A 112 -0.03 -24.48 12.28
C GLU A 112 -0.23 -24.24 13.78
N TYR A 113 -0.57 -23.00 14.19
CA TYR A 113 -0.62 -22.60 15.60
C TYR A 113 -1.99 -22.06 16.04
N GLY A 114 -2.95 -21.87 15.12
CA GLY A 114 -4.27 -21.31 15.45
C GLY A 114 -4.23 -19.85 15.94
N ALA A 115 -3.10 -19.16 15.76
CA ALA A 115 -2.88 -17.83 16.29
C ALA A 115 -3.26 -16.74 15.27
N LYS A 116 -3.95 -15.71 15.75
CA LYS A 116 -4.34 -14.56 14.94
C LYS A 116 -3.28 -13.46 15.05
N VAL A 117 -3.15 -12.68 13.98
CA VAL A 117 -2.38 -11.45 14.01
C VAL A 117 -3.06 -10.44 14.96
N THR A 118 -2.29 -9.88 15.88
CA THR A 118 -2.76 -8.86 16.85
C THR A 118 -2.20 -7.47 16.55
N GLY A 119 -1.12 -7.40 15.76
CA GLY A 119 -0.47 -6.17 15.37
C GLY A 119 0.56 -6.40 14.26
N GLY A 120 1.03 -5.32 13.68
CA GLY A 120 2.07 -5.36 12.67
C GLY A 120 2.42 -3.99 12.13
N ASP A 121 3.57 -3.91 11.48
CA ASP A 121 4.00 -2.73 10.73
C ASP A 121 4.92 -3.20 9.60
N MET A 122 5.00 -2.42 8.51
CA MET A 122 5.87 -2.76 7.40
C MET A 122 6.54 -1.55 6.77
N LYS A 123 7.72 -1.81 6.23
CA LYS A 123 8.57 -0.95 5.42
C LYS A 123 8.93 -1.69 4.14
N PRO A 124 9.50 -1.02 3.13
CA PRO A 124 10.02 -1.73 1.98
C PRO A 124 11.03 -2.82 2.39
N LEU A 125 10.71 -4.08 2.07
CA LEU A 125 11.54 -5.27 2.36
C LEU A 125 11.78 -5.58 3.84
N SER A 126 11.05 -4.98 4.77
CA SER A 126 11.18 -5.24 6.21
C SER A 126 9.83 -5.08 6.90
N ALA A 127 9.49 -6.00 7.81
CA ALA A 127 8.22 -5.92 8.51
C ALA A 127 8.27 -6.64 9.86
N ARG A 128 7.25 -6.36 10.67
CA ARG A 128 6.96 -7.03 11.94
C ARG A 128 5.51 -7.48 11.92
N MET A 129 5.26 -8.68 12.42
CA MET A 129 3.92 -9.18 12.72
C MET A 129 3.88 -9.72 14.14
N ASP A 130 2.86 -9.34 14.88
CA ASP A 130 2.66 -9.69 16.27
C ASP A 130 1.58 -10.78 16.36
N PHE A 131 1.85 -11.83 17.13
CA PHE A 131 0.96 -12.97 17.35
C PHE A 131 0.89 -13.32 18.84
N GLU A 132 -0.27 -13.79 19.29
CA GLU A 132 -0.43 -14.42 20.60
C GLU A 132 -0.34 -15.94 20.44
N LEU A 133 0.79 -16.52 20.85
CA LEU A 133 1.05 -17.96 20.78
C LEU A 133 0.89 -18.58 22.16
N GLU A 134 0.16 -19.70 22.27
CA GLU A 134 0.08 -20.46 23.53
C GLU A 134 1.42 -21.09 23.91
N ARG A 135 2.22 -21.49 22.92
CA ARG A 135 3.53 -22.13 23.08
C ARG A 135 4.46 -21.74 21.93
N MET A 136 5.73 -21.50 22.24
CA MET A 136 6.77 -21.25 21.24
C MET A 136 7.96 -22.17 21.50
N THR A 137 8.40 -22.89 20.48
CA THR A 137 9.58 -23.75 20.55
C THR A 137 10.83 -22.93 20.24
N ALA A 138 12.01 -23.42 20.64
CA ALA A 138 13.28 -22.80 20.27
C ALA A 138 13.53 -22.78 18.75
N ASN A 139 12.87 -23.68 18.00
CA ASN A 139 13.02 -23.80 16.55
C ASN A 139 11.95 -23.05 15.75
N PHE A 140 10.95 -22.45 16.42
CA PHE A 140 9.78 -21.81 15.81
C PHE A 140 10.15 -20.92 14.62
N ALA A 141 11.10 -20.01 14.80
CA ALA A 141 11.50 -19.08 13.75
C ALA A 141 12.07 -19.78 12.50
N SER A 142 12.91 -20.82 12.69
CA SER A 142 13.52 -21.54 11.58
C SER A 142 12.52 -22.44 10.85
N GLU A 143 11.58 -23.04 11.56
CA GLU A 143 10.52 -23.87 10.96
C GLU A 143 9.57 -23.01 10.12
N ILE A 144 9.09 -21.90 10.69
CA ILE A 144 8.24 -20.92 9.99
C ILE A 144 8.97 -20.36 8.76
N GLU A 145 10.23 -19.96 8.89
CA GLU A 145 11.01 -19.42 7.75
C GLU A 145 11.09 -20.42 6.59
N LYS A 146 11.38 -21.70 6.88
CA LYS A 146 11.44 -22.75 5.86
C LYS A 146 10.09 -22.94 5.18
N THR A 147 9.01 -23.00 5.95
CA THR A 147 7.66 -23.17 5.41
C THR A 147 7.23 -21.97 4.58
N VAL A 148 7.42 -20.74 5.07
CA VAL A 148 7.13 -19.50 4.31
C VAL A 148 7.87 -19.48 2.98
N ASN A 149 9.18 -19.77 2.98
CA ASN A 149 9.96 -19.78 1.74
C ASN A 149 9.46 -20.85 0.75
N ARG A 150 9.09 -22.05 1.23
CA ARG A 150 8.50 -23.10 0.37
C ARG A 150 7.19 -22.63 -0.29
N GLU A 151 6.30 -22.01 0.47
CA GLU A 151 5.02 -21.53 -0.08
C GLU A 151 5.21 -20.36 -1.06
N LEU A 152 6.16 -19.46 -0.80
CA LEU A 152 6.51 -18.39 -1.74
C LEU A 152 7.09 -18.94 -3.05
N ILE A 153 7.94 -19.96 -2.98
CA ILE A 153 8.50 -20.64 -4.17
C ILE A 153 7.41 -21.31 -5.01
N SER A 154 6.35 -21.81 -4.36
CA SER A 154 5.24 -22.48 -5.03
C SER A 154 4.40 -21.54 -5.90
N ALA A 155 4.59 -20.22 -5.77
CA ALA A 155 4.02 -19.20 -6.66
C ALA A 155 2.50 -19.31 -6.84
N HIS A 156 1.78 -19.61 -5.75
CA HIS A 156 0.33 -19.67 -5.75
C HIS A 156 -0.29 -18.36 -6.26
N PRO A 157 -1.40 -18.42 -7.02
CA PRO A 157 -2.03 -17.22 -7.55
C PRO A 157 -2.61 -16.35 -6.44
N VAL A 158 -2.29 -15.05 -6.46
CA VAL A 158 -2.91 -14.03 -5.59
C VAL A 158 -4.09 -13.42 -6.34
N VAL A 159 -5.30 -13.58 -5.80
CA VAL A 159 -6.54 -13.10 -6.42
C VAL A 159 -7.24 -12.13 -5.48
N VAL A 160 -7.60 -10.96 -5.99
CA VAL A 160 -8.41 -9.96 -5.28
C VAL A 160 -9.83 -10.00 -5.82
N LYS A 161 -10.81 -10.10 -4.93
CA LYS A 161 -12.24 -10.04 -5.26
C LYS A 161 -12.96 -9.14 -4.27
N THR A 162 -13.96 -8.42 -4.76
CA THR A 162 -14.84 -7.60 -3.91
C THR A 162 -16.15 -8.31 -3.71
N PHE A 163 -16.56 -8.47 -2.45
CA PHE A 163 -17.83 -9.09 -2.07
C PHE A 163 -18.63 -8.16 -1.16
N PRO A 164 -19.97 -8.23 -1.17
CA PRO A 164 -20.79 -7.67 -0.10
C PRO A 164 -20.40 -8.26 1.26
N ARG A 165 -20.47 -7.48 2.34
CA ARG A 165 -20.09 -7.92 3.69
C ARG A 165 -20.80 -9.20 4.17
N LYS A 166 -22.01 -9.49 3.68
CA LYS A 166 -22.76 -10.70 4.05
C LYS A 166 -22.22 -11.98 3.39
N GLU A 167 -21.40 -11.84 2.35
CA GLU A 167 -20.84 -12.94 1.56
C GLU A 167 -19.35 -13.18 1.85
N ALA A 168 -18.71 -12.30 2.63
CA ALA A 168 -17.32 -12.36 3.05
C ALA A 168 -17.19 -12.89 4.48
#